data_AF-A0A1Z9HAN4-F1
#
_entry.id   AF-A0A1Z9HAN4-F1
#
_cell.length_a   1.000
_cell.length_b   1.000
_cell.length_c   1.000
_cell.angle_alpha   90.00
_cell.angle_beta   90.00
_cell.angle_gamma   90.00
#
_symmetry.space_group_name_H-M   'P 1'
#
loop_
_entity.id
_entity.type
_entity.pdbx_description
1 polymer ?
#
loop_
_entity_poly.entity_id
_entity_poly.type
_entity_poly.pdbx_seq_one_letter_code
_entity_poly.pdbx_strand_id
1 'polypeptide(L)'
;MVGKTAIKDSSLKKPKTTSSNKNYNLKNKLLKEKKIDNDFLEKIKFLKLEELITLKLLVTTSLLGGKLFNFPLLKYSTDICKEAVLRFALSQANSRKEAQLILGMKKSELIHYLKSYNLEKDFNYHPKSSSSSK
;
A
#
# COMPACT_ATOMS: atom_id res chain seq x y z
N MET A 1 16.71 -37.46 34.36
CA MET A 1 16.89 -36.98 32.98
C MET A 1 16.69 -35.47 32.95
N VAL A 2 17.77 -34.69 32.95
CA VAL A 2 17.69 -33.23 32.82
C VAL A 2 17.84 -32.89 31.35
N GLY A 3 16.73 -32.51 30.70
CA GLY A 3 16.73 -32.07 29.32
C GLY A 3 17.53 -30.77 29.20
N LYS A 4 18.58 -30.78 28.38
CA LYS A 4 19.36 -29.57 28.06
C LYS A 4 18.46 -28.60 27.30
N THR A 5 18.12 -27.47 27.92
CA THR A 5 17.45 -26.34 27.27
C THR A 5 18.44 -25.70 26.29
N ALA A 6 18.09 -25.68 25.01
CA ALA A 6 18.91 -25.02 23.99
C ALA A 6 19.02 -23.52 24.28
N ILE A 7 20.24 -23.05 24.55
CA ILE A 7 20.55 -21.63 24.68
C ILE A 7 20.40 -21.03 23.28
N LYS A 8 19.45 -20.11 23.10
CA LYS A 8 19.34 -19.32 21.86
C LYS A 8 20.58 -18.45 21.75
N ASP A 9 21.48 -18.82 20.84
CA ASP A 9 22.66 -18.04 20.52
C ASP A 9 22.24 -16.68 19.91
N SER A 10 22.41 -15.62 20.70
CA SER A 10 22.10 -14.23 20.32
C SER A 10 23.23 -13.54 19.55
N SER A 11 24.30 -14.27 19.19
CA SER A 11 25.48 -13.74 18.50
C SER A 11 25.27 -13.44 17.01
N LEU A 12 24.20 -13.97 16.40
CA LEU A 12 23.85 -13.65 15.02
C LEU A 12 23.29 -12.22 14.96
N LYS A 13 24.06 -11.29 14.37
CA LYS A 13 23.54 -9.99 13.91
C LYS A 13 22.24 -10.26 13.14
N LYS A 14 21.10 -9.83 13.69
CA LYS A 14 19.83 -9.78 12.96
C LYS A 14 20.15 -9.16 11.59
N PRO A 15 19.78 -9.78 10.46
CA PRO A 15 20.04 -9.18 9.16
C PRO A 15 19.51 -7.76 9.25
N LYS A 16 20.36 -6.79 8.91
CA LYS A 16 19.99 -5.38 8.90
C LYS A 16 19.01 -5.24 7.72
N THR A 17 17.77 -5.69 7.91
CA THR A 17 16.69 -5.49 6.97
C THR A 17 16.43 -4.00 7.03
N THR A 18 17.19 -3.23 6.24
CA THR A 18 16.84 -1.88 5.83
C THR A 18 15.66 -2.01 4.88
N SER A 19 14.56 -2.55 5.39
CA SER A 19 13.28 -2.51 4.70
C SER A 19 12.88 -1.04 4.71
N SER A 20 13.10 -0.37 3.59
CA SER A 20 12.64 1.01 3.39
C SER A 20 11.10 1.09 3.40
N ASN A 21 10.40 -0.05 3.34
CA ASN A 21 8.93 -0.15 3.37
C ASN A 21 8.34 -0.46 4.75
N LYS A 22 9.14 -0.53 5.83
CA LYS A 22 8.74 -1.19 7.09
C LYS A 22 7.54 -0.60 7.84
N ASN A 23 7.01 0.55 7.45
CA ASN A 23 6.11 1.33 8.30
C ASN A 23 4.76 1.74 7.65
N TYR A 24 4.51 1.44 6.37
CA TYR A 24 3.22 1.79 5.78
C TYR A 24 2.22 0.66 5.99
N ASN A 25 1.32 0.85 6.95
CA ASN A 25 0.16 -0.01 7.16
C ASN A 25 -1.11 0.85 7.14
N LEU A 26 -1.74 0.94 5.96
CA LEU A 26 -2.95 1.74 5.74
C LEU A 26 -4.07 1.35 6.71
N LYS A 27 -4.28 0.04 6.92
CA LYS A 27 -5.29 -0.46 7.87
C LYS A 27 -5.05 0.09 9.27
N ASN A 28 -3.83 -0.03 9.80
CA ASN A 28 -3.51 0.46 11.14
C ASN A 28 -3.60 1.99 11.23
N LYS A 29 -3.22 2.72 10.17
CA LYS A 29 -3.37 4.17 10.09
C LYS A 29 -4.86 4.56 10.19
N LEU A 30 -5.72 3.95 9.39
CA LEU A 30 -7.15 4.26 9.37
C LEU A 30 -7.86 3.86 10.68
N LEU A 31 -7.45 2.75 11.31
CA LEU A 31 -7.93 2.36 12.64
C LEU A 31 -7.54 3.39 13.71
N LYS A 32 -6.28 3.86 13.70
CA LYS A 32 -5.82 4.91 14.62
C LYS A 32 -6.55 6.25 14.41
N GLU A 33 -6.82 6.59 13.16
CA GLU A 33 -7.60 7.78 12.77
C GLU A 33 -9.11 7.61 13.01
N LYS A 34 -9.57 6.46 13.51
CA LYS A 34 -10.99 6.12 13.72
C LYS A 34 -11.86 6.28 12.46
N LYS A 35 -11.26 6.14 11.28
CA LYS A 35 -11.96 6.18 9.98
C LYS A 35 -12.59 4.84 9.61
N ILE A 36 -12.08 3.76 10.20
CA ILE A 36 -12.60 2.40 10.10
C ILE A 36 -12.53 1.76 11.48
N ASP A 37 -13.28 0.68 11.68
CA ASP A 37 -13.23 -0.18 12.85
C ASP A 37 -13.18 -1.66 12.43
N ASN A 38 -13.16 -2.56 13.42
CA ASN A 38 -13.10 -3.99 13.15
C ASN A 38 -14.40 -4.52 12.52
N ASP A 39 -15.56 -3.96 12.87
CA ASP A 39 -16.85 -4.38 12.31
C ASP A 39 -16.95 -4.04 10.82
N PHE A 40 -16.50 -2.85 10.42
CA PHE A 40 -16.33 -2.44 9.03
C PHE A 40 -15.42 -3.41 8.26
N LEU A 41 -14.30 -3.83 8.86
CA LEU A 41 -13.36 -4.77 8.24
C LEU A 41 -13.90 -6.19 8.10
N GLU A 42 -14.87 -6.60 8.91
CA GLU A 42 -15.58 -7.87 8.71
C GLU A 42 -16.62 -7.75 7.60
N LYS A 43 -17.39 -6.66 7.59
CA LYS A 43 -18.42 -6.40 6.56
C LYS A 43 -17.84 -6.27 5.16
N ILE A 44 -16.69 -5.60 5.01
CA ILE A 44 -16.06 -5.37 3.70
C ILE A 44 -15.65 -6.65 2.98
N LYS A 45 -15.42 -7.76 3.69
CA LYS A 45 -15.04 -9.06 3.08
C LYS A 45 -16.16 -9.65 2.23
N PHE A 46 -17.41 -9.29 2.50
CA PHE A 46 -18.58 -9.79 1.79
C PHE A 46 -18.98 -8.90 0.60
N LEU A 47 -18.35 -7.73 0.46
CA LEU A 47 -18.63 -6.78 -0.61
C LEU A 47 -17.68 -6.98 -1.78
N LYS A 48 -18.23 -6.88 -2.99
CA LYS A 48 -17.43 -6.81 -4.21
C LYS A 48 -16.72 -5.46 -4.28
N LEU A 49 -15.64 -5.41 -5.06
CA LEU A 49 -14.90 -4.15 -5.24
C LEU A 49 -15.77 -3.09 -5.92
N GLU A 50 -16.62 -3.49 -6.87
CA GLU A 50 -17.58 -2.63 -7.56
C GLU A 50 -18.62 -2.03 -6.60
N GLU A 51 -19.08 -2.83 -5.64
CA GLU A 51 -20.03 -2.39 -4.60
C GLU A 51 -19.35 -1.37 -3.68
N LEU A 52 -18.08 -1.59 -3.31
CA LEU A 52 -17.32 -0.65 -2.48
C LEU A 52 -17.07 0.68 -3.17
N ILE A 53 -16.70 0.66 -4.46
CA ILE A 53 -16.52 1.88 -5.24
C ILE A 53 -17.84 2.64 -5.34
N THR A 54 -18.94 1.93 -5.64
CA THR A 54 -20.29 2.52 -5.71
C THR A 54 -20.70 3.16 -4.39
N LEU A 55 -20.59 2.44 -3.27
CA LEU A 55 -20.93 2.93 -1.93
C LEU A 55 -20.10 4.15 -1.55
N LYS A 56 -18.79 4.14 -1.85
CA LYS A 56 -17.92 5.28 -1.56
C LYS A 56 -18.37 6.53 -2.30
N LEU A 57 -18.69 6.41 -3.59
CA LEU A 57 -19.19 7.52 -4.40
C LEU A 57 -20.54 8.02 -3.88
N LEU A 58 -21.51 7.14 -3.62
CA LEU A 58 -22.83 7.51 -3.10
C LEU A 58 -22.74 8.29 -1.78
N VAL A 59 -21.97 7.78 -0.82
CA VAL A 59 -21.82 8.43 0.50
C VAL A 59 -21.15 9.79 0.38
N THR A 60 -20.03 9.88 -0.37
CA THR A 60 -19.27 11.14 -0.50
C THR A 60 -20.00 12.22 -1.31
N THR A 61 -20.91 11.82 -2.18
CA THR A 61 -21.63 12.72 -3.09
C THR A 61 -23.07 12.96 -2.67
N SER A 62 -23.52 12.33 -1.58
CA SER A 62 -24.85 12.51 -1.00
C SER A 62 -25.20 13.99 -0.78
N LEU A 63 -24.25 14.79 -0.31
CA LEU A 63 -24.40 16.24 -0.09
C LEU A 63 -24.49 17.06 -1.39
N LEU A 64 -24.08 16.50 -2.53
CA LEU A 64 -24.08 17.16 -3.83
C LEU A 64 -25.40 16.98 -4.59
N GLY A 65 -26.35 16.18 -4.06
CA GLY A 65 -27.67 15.99 -4.65
C GLY A 65 -27.64 15.51 -6.11
N GLY A 66 -26.64 14.69 -6.47
CA GLY A 66 -26.49 14.15 -7.84
C GLY A 66 -25.83 15.10 -8.85
N LYS A 67 -25.36 16.28 -8.44
CA LYS A 67 -24.78 17.28 -9.35
C LYS A 67 -23.27 17.08 -9.58
N LEU A 68 -22.91 15.94 -10.18
CA LEU A 68 -21.52 15.63 -10.59
C LEU A 68 -21.27 15.84 -12.08
N PHE A 69 -22.05 16.72 -12.72
CA PHE A 69 -21.93 16.98 -14.15
C PHE A 69 -20.49 17.39 -14.50
N ASN A 70 -19.97 16.79 -15.57
CA ASN A 70 -18.59 16.96 -16.04
C ASN A 70 -17.48 16.56 -15.06
N PHE A 71 -17.79 15.83 -13.98
CA PHE A 71 -16.73 15.20 -13.19
C PHE A 71 -16.24 13.94 -13.91
N PRO A 72 -14.97 13.86 -14.33
CA PRO A 72 -14.46 12.77 -15.16
C PRO A 72 -14.13 11.50 -14.33
N LEU A 73 -15.09 11.00 -13.53
CA LEU A 73 -14.93 9.83 -12.66
C LEU A 73 -14.43 8.61 -13.43
N LEU A 74 -15.09 8.30 -14.55
CA LEU A 74 -14.75 7.13 -15.36
C LEU A 74 -13.34 7.25 -15.96
N LYS A 75 -12.97 8.44 -16.45
CA LYS A 75 -11.64 8.71 -17.02
C LYS A 75 -10.52 8.40 -16.03
N TYR A 76 -10.69 8.79 -14.76
CA TYR A 76 -9.67 8.60 -13.72
C TYR A 76 -9.79 7.28 -12.94
N SER A 77 -10.87 6.51 -13.13
CA SER A 77 -11.10 5.26 -12.41
C SER A 77 -9.93 4.27 -12.50
N THR A 78 -9.35 4.13 -13.69
CA THR A 78 -8.19 3.27 -13.95
C THR A 78 -6.98 3.68 -13.12
N ASP A 79 -6.68 4.98 -13.01
CA ASP A 79 -5.54 5.47 -12.24
C ASP A 79 -5.75 5.31 -10.74
N ILE A 80 -6.97 5.56 -10.26
CA ILE A 80 -7.35 5.33 -8.86
C ILE A 80 -7.15 3.87 -8.48
N CYS A 81 -7.61 2.95 -9.33
CA CYS A 81 -7.45 1.51 -9.10
C CYS A 81 -5.97 1.10 -9.13
N LYS A 82 -5.18 1.59 -10.09
CA LYS A 82 -3.75 1.33 -10.17
C LYS A 82 -3.01 1.80 -8.92
N GLU A 83 -3.26 3.03 -8.47
CA GLU A 83 -2.64 3.56 -7.25
C GLU A 83 -2.98 2.68 -6.02
N ALA A 84 -4.25 2.27 -5.88
CA ALA A 84 -4.68 1.41 -4.78
C ALA A 84 -3.96 0.06 -4.77
N VAL A 85 -3.83 -0.58 -5.94
CA VAL A 85 -3.11 -1.85 -6.11
C VAL A 85 -1.61 -1.68 -5.82
N LEU A 86 -1.00 -0.58 -6.27
CA LEU A 86 0.39 -0.27 -5.93
C LEU A 86 0.58 -0.12 -4.41
N ARG A 87 -0.29 0.64 -3.74
CA ARG A 87 -0.25 0.83 -2.28
C ARG A 87 -0.36 -0.51 -1.53
N PHE A 88 -1.23 -1.41 -2.01
CA PHE A 88 -1.37 -2.76 -1.45
C PHE A 88 -0.08 -3.59 -1.61
N ALA A 89 0.48 -3.66 -2.82
CA ALA A 89 1.70 -4.43 -3.04
C ALA A 89 2.88 -3.89 -2.22
N LEU A 90 2.99 -2.56 -2.11
CA LEU A 90 4.02 -1.91 -1.31
C LEU A 90 3.83 -2.12 0.20
N SER A 91 2.59 -2.24 0.69
CA SER A 91 2.33 -2.53 2.11
C SER A 91 2.59 -3.99 2.48
N GLN A 92 2.40 -4.92 1.54
CA GLN A 92 2.67 -6.34 1.76
C GLN A 92 4.14 -6.71 1.57
N ALA A 93 4.86 -6.01 0.69
CA ALA A 93 6.23 -6.35 0.34
C ALA A 93 7.28 -5.81 1.34
N ASN A 94 8.23 -6.66 1.71
CA ASN A 94 9.39 -6.28 2.53
C ASN A 94 10.42 -5.46 1.76
N SER A 95 10.40 -5.56 0.42
CA SER A 95 11.31 -4.85 -0.50
C SER A 95 10.62 -4.40 -1.78
N ARG A 96 11.22 -3.46 -2.51
CA ARG A 96 10.70 -3.03 -3.83
C ARG A 96 10.73 -4.16 -4.86
N LYS A 97 11.76 -5.01 -4.81
CA LYS A 97 11.84 -6.19 -5.69
C LYS A 97 10.66 -7.13 -5.46
N GLU A 98 10.28 -7.35 -4.20
CA GLU A 98 9.11 -8.16 -3.86
C GLU A 98 7.80 -7.49 -4.31
N ALA A 99 7.67 -6.17 -4.15
CA ALA A 99 6.50 -5.44 -4.67
C ALA A 99 6.37 -5.56 -6.19
N GLN A 100 7.48 -5.51 -6.93
CA GLN A 100 7.49 -5.74 -8.37
C GLN A 100 7.01 -7.14 -8.75
N LEU A 101 7.37 -8.16 -7.95
CA LEU A 101 6.92 -9.54 -8.16
C LEU A 101 5.41 -9.68 -7.90
N ILE A 102 4.90 -9.06 -6.83
CA ILE A 102 3.46 -9.01 -6.54
C ILE A 102 2.68 -8.34 -7.68
N LEU A 103 3.23 -7.25 -8.23
CA LEU A 103 2.61 -6.46 -9.30
C LEU A 103 2.86 -7.02 -10.71
N GLY A 104 3.76 -7.98 -10.89
CA GLY A 104 4.14 -8.52 -12.19
C GLY A 104 4.78 -7.49 -13.14
N MET A 105 5.59 -6.56 -12.62
CA MET A 105 6.08 -5.40 -13.39
C MET A 105 7.60 -5.16 -13.28
N LYS A 106 8.16 -4.43 -14.26
CA LYS A 106 9.59 -4.09 -14.28
C LYS A 106 9.91 -2.95 -13.30
N LYS A 107 11.20 -2.81 -12.99
CA LYS A 107 11.69 -1.78 -12.03
C LYS A 107 11.42 -0.37 -12.54
N SER A 108 11.63 -0.14 -13.83
CA SER A 108 11.38 1.15 -14.49
C SER A 108 9.92 1.56 -14.36
N GLU A 109 9.00 0.64 -14.61
CA GLU A 109 7.56 0.86 -14.48
C GLU A 109 7.18 1.18 -13.04
N LEU A 110 7.71 0.43 -12.06
CA LEU A 110 7.42 0.71 -10.65
C LEU A 110 7.89 2.13 -10.26
N ILE A 111 9.10 2.52 -10.67
CA ILE A 111 9.63 3.87 -10.42
C ILE A 111 8.74 4.94 -11.07
N HIS A 112 8.27 4.70 -12.30
CA HIS A 112 7.37 5.61 -12.99
C HIS A 112 6.09 5.84 -12.18
N TYR A 113 5.38 4.76 -11.80
CA TYR A 113 4.13 4.89 -11.04
C TYR A 113 4.31 5.46 -9.64
N LEU A 114 5.43 5.15 -8.95
CA LEU A 114 5.73 5.76 -7.66
C LEU A 114 5.85 7.28 -7.74
N LYS A 115 6.46 7.79 -8.83
CA LYS A 115 6.55 9.24 -9.10
C LYS A 115 5.22 9.82 -9.51
N SER A 116 4.53 9.20 -10.47
CA SER A 116 3.25 9.68 -11.01
C SER A 116 2.18 9.81 -9.93
N TYR A 117 2.15 8.88 -8.96
CA TYR A 117 1.21 8.92 -7.83
C TYR A 117 1.81 9.52 -6.55
N ASN A 118 3.01 10.09 -6.61
CA ASN A 118 3.69 10.73 -5.48
C ASN A 118 3.79 9.83 -4.22
N LEU A 119 3.96 8.51 -4.41
CA LEU A 119 4.04 7.50 -3.35
C LEU A 119 5.43 7.39 -2.71
N GLU A 120 6.41 8.13 -3.22
CA GLU A 120 7.78 8.12 -2.70
C GLU A 120 7.83 8.60 -1.24
N LYS A 121 6.98 9.58 -0.87
CA LYS A 121 6.88 10.15 0.47
C LYS A 121 6.26 9.18 1.49
N ASP A 122 5.21 8.47 1.07
CA ASP A 122 4.45 7.58 1.95
C ASP A 122 5.24 6.32 2.35
N PHE A 123 6.25 5.95 1.56
CA PHE A 123 7.04 4.73 1.75
C PHE A 123 8.55 5.00 1.86
N ASN A 124 8.95 6.22 2.27
CA ASN A 124 10.36 6.64 2.46
C ASN A 124 11.29 6.16 1.34
N TYR A 125 10.92 6.46 0.09
CA TYR A 125 11.74 6.12 -1.07
C TYR A 125 12.80 7.19 -1.28
N HIS A 126 14.05 6.84 -1.05
CA HIS A 126 15.18 7.57 -1.62
C HIS A 126 15.69 6.77 -2.82
N PRO A 127 15.53 7.28 -4.06
CA PRO A 127 16.25 6.69 -5.18
C PRO A 127 17.74 6.76 -4.82
N LYS A 128 18.45 5.62 -4.88
CA LYS A 128 19.91 5.68 -4.87
C LYS A 128 20.28 6.58 -6.04
N SER A 129 20.87 7.74 -5.74
CA SER A 129 21.49 8.60 -6.74
C SER A 129 22.30 7.69 -7.65
N SER A 130 22.01 7.74 -8.95
CA SER A 130 22.87 7.16 -9.96
C SER A 130 24.31 7.49 -9.58
N SER A 131 25.10 6.47 -9.31
CA SER A 131 26.55 6.61 -9.18
C SER A 131 26.99 7.50 -10.32
N SER A 132 27.53 8.67 -9.98
CA SER A 132 28.38 9.45 -10.87
C SER A 132 29.40 8.46 -11.43
N SER A 133 29.19 8.07 -12.68
CA SER A 133 30.28 7.54 -13.49
C SER A 133 31.23 8.72 -13.66
N LYS A 134 32.40 8.60 -13.04
CA LYS A 134 33.59 9.32 -13.45
C LYS A 134 33.95 8.95 -14.88
#